data_AF-A0A1D3RPS6-F1
#
_entry.id   AF-A0A1D3RPS6-F1
#
_cell.length_a   1.000
_cell.length_b   1.000
_cell.length_c   1.000
_cell.angle_alpha   90.00
_cell.angle_beta   90.00
_cell.angle_gamma   90.00
#
_symmetry.space_group_name_H-M   'P 1'
#
loop_
_entity.id
_entity.type
_entity.pdbx_description
1 polymer ?
#
loop_
_entity_poly.entity_id
_entity_poly.type
_entity_poly.pdbx_seq_one_letter_code
_entity_poly.pdbx_strand_id
1 'polypeptide(L)'
;MNYLFNSDFGLSQLRLIAKGTTSVAAIYYKELKSLIYALPTPKEQVEISSFLDSESEKIGYLIEKSESAIELMQERRTALISAAVTGKIDVRNWQAPNSESKAISA
;
A
#
# COMPACT_ATOMS: atom_id res chain seq x y z
N MET A 1 -7.82 -16.11 -11.02
CA MET A 1 -7.01 -16.92 -10.08
C MET A 1 -6.04 -16.11 -9.23
N ASN A 2 -5.44 -15.01 -9.73
CA ASN A 2 -4.53 -14.17 -8.94
C ASN A 2 -5.15 -13.73 -7.58
N TYR A 3 -6.33 -13.10 -7.64
CA TYR A 3 -7.06 -12.64 -6.44
C TYR A 3 -7.41 -13.75 -5.45
N LEU A 4 -7.72 -14.96 -5.94
CA LEU A 4 -8.05 -16.09 -5.07
C LEU A 4 -6.86 -16.53 -4.23
N PHE A 5 -5.68 -16.68 -4.84
CA PHE A 5 -4.48 -17.15 -4.14
C PHE A 5 -3.85 -16.08 -3.25
N ASN A 6 -3.99 -14.79 -3.61
CA ASN A 6 -3.54 -13.66 -2.79
C ASN A 6 -4.54 -13.26 -1.70
N SER A 7 -5.75 -13.83 -1.69
CA SER A 7 -6.65 -13.67 -0.55
C SER A 7 -6.08 -14.34 0.69
N ASP A 8 -6.47 -13.85 1.87
CA ASP A 8 -6.06 -14.45 3.15
C ASP A 8 -6.39 -15.94 3.23
N PHE A 9 -7.54 -16.33 2.66
CA PHE A 9 -7.95 -17.72 2.59
C PHE A 9 -7.03 -18.56 1.72
N GLY A 10 -6.73 -18.09 0.50
CA GLY A 10 -5.81 -18.76 -0.43
C GLY A 10 -4.41 -18.90 0.17
N LEU A 11 -3.86 -17.82 0.73
CA LEU A 11 -2.56 -17.84 1.40
C LEU A 11 -2.54 -18.75 2.62
N SER A 12 -3.63 -18.78 3.41
CA SER A 12 -3.73 -19.68 4.56
C SER A 12 -3.69 -21.14 4.13
N GLN A 13 -4.41 -21.51 3.08
CA GLN A 13 -4.35 -22.87 2.56
C GLN A 13 -2.99 -23.22 1.98
N LEU A 14 -2.37 -22.30 1.22
CA LEU A 14 -1.02 -22.50 0.67
C LEU A 14 0.02 -22.69 1.77
N ARG A 15 -0.08 -21.92 2.87
CA ARG A 15 0.79 -22.07 4.06
C ARG A 15 0.59 -23.41 4.75
N LEU A 16 -0.64 -23.92 4.84
CA LEU A 16 -0.92 -25.22 5.47
C LEU A 16 -0.32 -26.38 4.68
N ILE A 17 -0.32 -26.29 3.35
CA ILE A 17 0.20 -27.36 2.49
C ILE A 17 1.71 -27.23 2.20
N ALA A 18 2.31 -26.09 2.52
CA ALA A 18 3.73 -25.87 2.37
C ALA A 18 4.51 -26.77 3.35
N LYS A 19 5.39 -27.61 2.82
CA LYS A 19 6.20 -28.56 3.59
C LYS A 19 7.68 -28.19 3.48
N GLY A 20 8.38 -28.17 4.61
CA GLY A 20 9.82 -27.98 4.65
C GLY A 20 10.30 -27.84 6.09
N THR A 21 11.32 -28.60 6.47
CA THR A 21 11.96 -28.55 7.81
C THR A 21 13.24 -27.70 7.81
N THR A 22 13.71 -27.27 6.64
CA THR A 22 14.97 -26.54 6.46
C THR A 22 14.75 -25.32 5.55
N SER A 23 14.89 -24.12 6.12
CA SER A 23 15.02 -22.76 5.53
C SER A 23 14.08 -22.29 4.39
N VAL A 24 13.53 -23.17 3.56
CA VAL A 24 12.63 -22.86 2.44
C VAL A 24 11.51 -23.90 2.42
N ALA A 25 10.28 -23.44 2.63
CA ALA A 25 9.10 -24.27 2.49
C ALA A 25 8.81 -24.51 1.01
N ALA A 26 8.52 -25.75 0.62
CA ALA A 26 8.18 -26.14 -0.74
C ALA A 26 6.70 -26.55 -0.82
N ILE A 27 6.06 -26.23 -1.95
CA ILE A 27 4.70 -26.68 -2.30
C ILE A 27 4.84 -27.59 -3.51
N TYR A 28 4.49 -28.88 -3.39
CA TYR A 28 4.51 -29.78 -4.54
C TYR A 28 3.14 -29.85 -5.21
N TYR A 29 3.15 -30.23 -6.49
CA TYR A 29 1.96 -30.29 -7.32
C TYR A 29 0.85 -31.17 -6.74
N LYS A 30 1.21 -32.25 -6.04
CA LYS A 30 0.24 -33.15 -5.40
C LYS A 30 -0.54 -32.45 -4.29
N GLU A 31 0.09 -31.54 -3.55
CA GLU A 31 -0.56 -30.77 -2.51
C GLU A 31 -1.50 -29.71 -3.08
N LEU A 32 -1.17 -29.10 -4.23
CA LEU A 32 -2.05 -28.12 -4.87
C LEU A 32 -3.43 -28.69 -5.21
N LYS A 33 -3.52 -29.99 -5.51
CA LYS A 33 -4.80 -30.67 -5.79
C LYS A 33 -5.72 -30.77 -4.56
N SER A 34 -5.17 -30.65 -3.36
CA SER A 34 -5.96 -30.68 -2.11
C SER A 34 -6.53 -29.32 -1.70
N LEU A 35 -6.23 -28.25 -2.44
CA LEU A 35 -6.76 -26.93 -2.16
C LEU A 35 -8.27 -26.90 -2.38
N ILE A 36 -8.98 -26.27 -1.44
CA ILE A 36 -10.44 -26.12 -1.49
C ILE A 36 -10.73 -24.66 -1.81
N TYR A 37 -11.38 -24.40 -2.93
CA TYR A 37 -11.75 -23.04 -3.33
C TYR A 37 -13.12 -23.01 -4.00
N ALA A 38 -13.79 -21.87 -3.89
CA ALA A 38 -15.00 -21.61 -4.66
C ALA A 38 -14.64 -21.44 -6.14
N LEU A 39 -15.36 -22.13 -7.01
CA LEU A 39 -15.25 -21.98 -8.46
C LEU A 39 -16.60 -21.52 -9.00
N PRO A 40 -16.87 -20.19 -9.00
CA PRO A 40 -18.11 -19.65 -9.52
C PRO A 40 -18.17 -19.78 -11.06
N THR A 41 -19.29 -19.42 -11.66
CA THR A 41 -19.44 -19.51 -13.12
C THR A 41 -18.43 -18.60 -13.84
N PRO A 42 -18.04 -18.90 -15.10
CA PRO A 42 -17.09 -18.05 -15.84
C PRO A 42 -17.53 -16.58 -15.92
N LYS A 43 -18.84 -16.33 -15.98
CA LYS A 43 -19.40 -14.97 -15.98
C LYS A 43 -19.15 -14.26 -14.65
N GLU A 44 -19.49 -14.89 -13.53
CA GLU A 44 -19.25 -14.34 -12.19
C GLU A 44 -17.75 -14.15 -11.92
N GLN A 45 -16.89 -15.05 -12.42
CA GLN A 45 -15.44 -14.90 -12.29
C GLN A 45 -14.96 -13.59 -12.95
N VAL A 46 -15.46 -13.28 -14.13
CA VAL A 46 -15.13 -12.03 -14.85
C VAL A 46 -15.65 -10.82 -14.08
N GLU A 47 -16.90 -10.86 -13.62
CA GLU A 47 -17.51 -9.76 -12.86
C GLU A 47 -16.72 -9.46 -11.57
N ILE A 48 -16.35 -10.50 -10.82
CA ILE A 48 -15.53 -10.38 -9.62
C ILE A 48 -14.15 -9.81 -9.96
N SER A 49 -13.48 -10.33 -10.99
CA SER A 49 -12.16 -9.83 -11.36
C SER A 49 -12.19 -8.36 -11.80
N SER A 50 -13.16 -7.97 -12.62
CA SER A 50 -13.27 -6.60 -13.11
C SER A 50 -13.57 -5.62 -11.98
N PHE A 51 -14.40 -6.03 -11.01
CA PHE A 51 -14.62 -5.23 -9.80
C PHE A 51 -13.31 -5.02 -9.03
N LEU A 52 -12.58 -6.10 -8.73
CA LEU A 52 -11.32 -6.03 -7.98
C LEU A 52 -10.22 -5.26 -8.73
N ASP A 53 -10.13 -5.40 -10.05
CA ASP A 53 -9.22 -4.63 -10.89
C ASP A 53 -9.51 -3.13 -10.74
N SER A 54 -10.78 -2.73 -10.84
CA SER A 54 -11.17 -1.31 -10.75
C SER A 54 -10.89 -0.69 -9.37
N GLU A 55 -11.09 -1.45 -8.29
CA GLU A 55 -10.78 -0.98 -6.94
C GLU A 55 -9.27 -0.92 -6.70
N SER A 56 -8.52 -1.89 -7.22
CA SER A 56 -7.06 -1.92 -7.15
C SER A 56 -6.44 -0.75 -7.91
N GLU A 57 -6.98 -0.39 -9.07
CA GLU A 57 -6.54 0.76 -9.87
C GLU A 57 -6.75 2.08 -9.11
N LYS A 58 -7.91 2.27 -8.48
CA LYS A 58 -8.19 3.45 -7.65
C LYS A 58 -7.18 3.60 -6.50
N ILE A 59 -6.90 2.49 -5.81
CA ILE A 59 -5.90 2.46 -4.73
C ILE A 59 -4.52 2.79 -5.29
N GLY A 60 -4.13 2.20 -6.42
CA GLY A 60 -2.86 2.48 -7.09
C GLY A 60 -2.69 3.96 -7.43
N TYR A 61 -3.74 4.59 -8.00
CA TYR A 61 -3.75 6.01 -8.29
C TYR A 61 -3.58 6.88 -7.04
N LEU A 62 -4.24 6.52 -5.92
CA LEU A 62 -4.09 7.24 -4.65
C LEU A 62 -2.67 7.11 -4.07
N ILE A 63 -2.05 5.94 -4.21
CA ILE A 63 -0.66 5.71 -3.80
C ILE A 63 0.26 6.61 -4.62
N GLU A 64 0.16 6.59 -5.95
CA GLU A 64 0.98 7.42 -6.84
C GLU A 64 0.87 8.90 -6.52
N LYS A 65 -0.37 9.39 -6.26
CA LYS A 65 -0.59 10.78 -5.86
C LYS A 65 0.03 11.11 -4.50
N SER A 66 -0.02 10.17 -3.56
CA SER A 66 0.59 10.35 -2.24
C SER A 66 2.11 10.41 -2.33
N GLU A 67 2.72 9.53 -3.12
CA GLU A 67 4.16 9.52 -3.37
C GLU A 67 4.63 10.82 -4.05
N SER A 68 3.90 11.26 -5.08
CA SER A 68 4.16 12.54 -5.76
C SER A 68 4.07 13.73 -4.80
N ALA A 69 3.10 13.73 -3.89
CA ALA A 69 2.95 14.78 -2.90
C ALA A 69 4.11 14.79 -1.89
N ILE A 70 4.58 13.61 -1.47
CA ILE A 70 5.74 13.47 -0.58
C ILE A 70 6.99 14.04 -1.26
N GLU A 71 7.22 13.70 -2.52
CA GLU A 71 8.37 14.22 -3.30
C GLU A 71 8.33 15.76 -3.38
N LEU A 72 7.19 16.33 -3.78
CA LEU A 72 7.04 17.78 -3.87
C LEU A 72 7.25 18.49 -2.52
N MET A 73 6.80 17.88 -1.42
CA MET A 73 7.03 18.40 -0.07
C MET A 73 8.52 18.37 0.31
N GLN A 74 9.26 17.33 -0.09
CA GLN A 74 10.70 17.23 0.14
C GLN A 74 11.48 18.26 -0.70
N GLU A 75 11.13 18.44 -1.97
CA GLU A 75 11.69 19.48 -2.83
C GLU A 75 11.47 20.87 -2.24
N ARG A 76 10.22 21.17 -1.85
CA ARG A 76 9.85 22.45 -1.24
C ARG A 76 10.62 22.70 0.05
N ARG A 77 10.76 21.68 0.91
CA ARG A 77 11.56 21.78 2.14
C ARG A 77 13.02 22.13 1.81
N THR A 78 13.60 21.47 0.82
CA THR A 78 14.99 21.71 0.40
C THR A 78 15.18 23.11 -0.16
N ALA A 79 14.26 23.56 -1.02
CA ALA A 79 14.27 24.91 -1.58
C ALA A 79 14.12 25.99 -0.49
N LEU A 80 13.24 25.78 0.49
CA LEU A 80 13.06 26.70 1.62
C LEU A 80 14.31 26.80 2.48
N ILE A 81 14.95 25.67 2.80
CA ILE A 81 16.23 25.65 3.55
C ILE A 81 17.30 26.40 2.75
N SER A 82 17.43 26.11 1.46
CA SER A 82 18.39 26.79 0.58
C SER A 82 18.15 28.30 0.53
N ALA A 83 16.89 28.73 0.40
CA ALA A 83 16.53 30.15 0.39
C ALA A 83 16.81 30.85 1.72
N ALA A 84 16.59 30.18 2.86
CA ALA A 84 16.93 30.70 4.17
C ALA A 84 18.46 30.82 4.36
N VAL A 85 19.23 29.78 3.99
CA VAL A 85 20.69 29.76 4.15
C VAL A 85 21.37 30.76 3.20
N THR A 86 20.83 30.96 2.01
CA THR A 86 21.33 31.98 1.06
C THR A 86 20.86 33.40 1.38
N GLY A 87 20.12 33.58 2.49
CA GLY A 87 19.63 34.89 2.93
C GLY A 87 18.53 35.50 2.05
N LYS A 88 17.94 34.72 1.13
CA LYS A 88 16.78 35.13 0.34
C LYS A 88 15.50 35.20 1.19
N ILE A 89 15.47 34.48 2.32
CA ILE A 89 14.41 34.53 3.32
C ILE A 89 15.05 34.91 4.66
N ASP A 90 14.57 36.00 5.29
CA ASP A 90 15.02 36.40 6.63
C ASP A 90 14.23 35.63 7.70
N VAL A 91 14.95 34.82 8.48
CA VAL A 91 14.41 33.95 9.54
C VAL A 91 14.85 34.38 10.95
N ARG A 92 15.50 35.54 11.10
CA ARG A 92 16.11 35.97 12.38
C ARG A 92 15.11 36.19 13.52
N ASN A 93 13.89 36.60 13.19
CA ASN A 93 12.79 36.82 14.14
C ASN A 93 11.66 35.79 14.00
N TRP A 94 11.91 34.67 13.32
CA TRP A 94 10.86 33.68 13.06
C TRP A 94 10.55 32.87 14.33
N GLN A 95 9.28 32.87 14.73
CA GLN A 95 8.76 31.99 15.78
C GLN A 95 7.88 30.91 15.16
N ALA A 96 8.09 29.66 15.58
CA ALA A 96 7.22 28.57 15.18
C ALA A 96 5.79 28.81 15.69
N PRO A 97 4.75 28.57 14.88
CA PRO A 97 3.38 28.68 15.35
C PRO A 97 3.16 27.71 16.54
N ASN A 98 2.74 28.25 17.69
CA ASN A 98 2.49 27.47 18.91
C ASN A 98 1.56 26.28 18.62
N SER A 99 2.03 25.07 18.93
CA SER A 99 1.30 23.81 18.75
C SER A 99 0.08 23.64 19.68
N GLU A 100 -0.26 24.63 20.51
CA GLU A 100 -1.24 24.49 21.60
C GLU A 100 -2.63 25.11 21.36
N SER A 101 -2.93 25.70 20.20
CA SER A 101 -4.20 26.45 20.01
C SER A 101 -5.37 25.67 19.36
N LYS A 102 -5.32 24.34 19.21
CA LYS A 102 -6.41 23.59 18.53
C LYS A 102 -7.11 22.49 19.35
N ALA A 103 -6.81 22.34 20.63
CA ALA A 103 -7.45 21.31 21.47
C ALA A 103 -8.58 21.81 22.39
N ILE A 104 -8.91 23.12 22.40
CA ILE A 104 -9.97 23.63 23.29
C ILE A 104 -10.82 24.68 22.54
N SER A 105 -11.89 24.23 21.87
CA SER A 105 -13.19 24.92 21.88
C SER A 105 -14.23 24.15 21.05
N ALA A 106 -15.25 23.66 21.77
CA ALA A 106 -16.60 23.26 21.37
C ALA A 106 -16.77 22.03 20.46
#